data_AF-A0A1G3ZIY0-F1
#
_entry.id   AF-A0A1G3ZIY0-F1
#
_cell.length_a   1.000
_cell.length_b   1.000
_cell.length_c   1.000
_cell.angle_alpha   90.00
_cell.angle_beta   90.00
_cell.angle_gamma   90.00
#
_symmetry.space_group_name_H-M   'P 1'
#
loop_
_entity.id
_entity.type
_entity.pdbx_description
1 polymer ?
#
loop_
_entity_poly.entity_id
_entity_poly.type
_entity_poly.pdbx_seq_one_letter_code
_entity_poly.pdbx_strand_id
1 'polypeptide(L)'
;MHPDSIAITDWPVDSVACTPRKAPGGNTDGIFFLGEETRPAQVPYRCLLPKELDNLFVPVALSASHVGWGAIRLEPVWMQTGESAGFAAALAVKSQTTPTSLDPDLLLKTLVKNRVMVSFFNDVDMTAADPRIPAAQYFGTKGFFADYNARLDAPLTEGVRALWQEVFAQLRQGTLDPAKLVVAVHAAEAKNSPRTGARRGDYLLQLWKQIQQP
;
A
#
# COMPACT_ATOMS: atom_id res chain seq x y z
N MET A 1 1.89 -1.48 -7.54
CA MET A 1 1.75 -0.33 -6.61
C MET A 1 0.48 0.42 -6.93
N HIS A 2 -0.22 0.88 -5.91
CA HIS A 2 -1.48 1.59 -6.02
C HIS A 2 -1.45 2.87 -5.16
N PRO A 3 -1.54 4.07 -5.78
CA PRO A 3 -1.43 5.35 -5.05
C PRO A 3 -2.62 5.64 -4.13
N ASP A 4 -3.69 4.87 -4.27
CA ASP A 4 -4.95 4.88 -3.52
C ASP A 4 -5.13 3.60 -2.68
N SER A 5 -4.04 2.96 -2.25
CA SER A 5 -4.10 1.76 -1.40
C SER A 5 -4.82 2.03 -0.07
N ILE A 6 -5.70 1.12 0.33
CA ILE A 6 -6.47 1.21 1.58
C ILE A 6 -6.31 -0.01 2.48
N ALA A 7 -5.65 -1.06 1.99
CA ALA A 7 -5.40 -2.30 2.69
C ALA A 7 -4.25 -3.04 2.00
N ILE A 8 -3.75 -4.09 2.63
CA ILE A 8 -2.79 -5.03 2.05
C ILE A 8 -3.29 -6.46 2.18
N THR A 9 -2.85 -7.31 1.27
CA THR A 9 -2.93 -8.76 1.40
C THR A 9 -1.52 -9.30 1.41
N ASP A 10 -1.20 -10.21 2.32
CA ASP A 10 0.09 -10.90 2.42
C ASP A 10 -0.05 -12.42 2.25
N TRP A 11 -1.27 -12.95 2.33
CA TRP A 11 -1.49 -14.36 2.11
C TRP A 11 -1.21 -14.76 0.66
N PRO A 12 -0.52 -15.89 0.47
CA PRO A 12 -0.26 -16.39 -0.86
C PRO A 12 -1.51 -16.76 -1.64
N VAL A 13 -1.42 -16.71 -2.96
CA VAL A 13 -2.49 -17.27 -3.79
C VAL A 13 -2.54 -18.78 -3.53
N ASP A 14 -3.68 -19.24 -3.06
CA ASP A 14 -3.91 -20.62 -2.69
C ASP A 14 -5.22 -21.16 -3.28
N SER A 15 -5.34 -22.48 -3.24
CA SER A 15 -6.57 -23.20 -3.48
C SER A 15 -6.61 -24.37 -2.52
N VAL A 16 -7.80 -24.65 -1.97
CA VAL A 16 -8.03 -25.76 -1.06
C VAL A 16 -8.78 -26.85 -1.82
N ALA A 17 -8.36 -28.09 -1.68
CA ALA A 17 -9.05 -29.21 -2.33
C ALA A 17 -10.49 -29.37 -1.83
N CYS A 18 -11.42 -29.55 -2.77
CA CYS A 18 -12.84 -29.80 -2.47
C CYS A 18 -13.21 -31.28 -2.40
N THR A 19 -12.29 -32.18 -2.77
CA THR A 19 -12.51 -33.64 -2.77
C THR A 19 -11.24 -34.34 -2.28
N PRO A 20 -11.28 -35.58 -1.76
CA PRO A 20 -10.08 -36.30 -1.32
C PRO A 20 -9.28 -36.96 -2.45
N ARG A 21 -9.64 -36.73 -3.72
CA ARG A 21 -8.97 -37.33 -4.88
C ARG A 21 -7.50 -36.90 -4.92
N LYS A 22 -6.57 -37.81 -5.17
CA LYS A 22 -5.15 -37.49 -5.35
C LYS A 22 -4.47 -38.42 -6.35
N ALA A 23 -3.47 -37.92 -7.06
CA ALA A 23 -2.57 -38.77 -7.84
C ALA A 23 -1.63 -39.57 -6.90
N PRO A 24 -1.15 -40.76 -7.29
CA PRO A 24 -0.14 -41.47 -6.50
C PRO A 24 1.09 -40.59 -6.24
N GLY A 25 1.45 -40.41 -4.97
CA GLY A 25 2.57 -39.56 -4.54
C GLY A 25 2.30 -38.04 -4.60
N GLY A 26 1.12 -37.62 -5.02
CA GLY A 26 0.74 -36.20 -5.10
C GLY A 26 -0.13 -35.72 -3.93
N ASN A 27 -0.32 -34.41 -3.89
CA ASN A 27 -1.32 -33.77 -3.05
C ASN A 27 -2.74 -34.00 -3.59
N THR A 28 -3.73 -33.60 -2.81
CA THR A 28 -5.14 -33.62 -3.18
C THR A 28 -5.43 -32.74 -4.41
N ASP A 29 -6.27 -33.21 -5.32
CA ASP A 29 -6.61 -32.54 -6.57
C ASP A 29 -7.13 -31.12 -6.30
N GLY A 30 -6.53 -30.13 -6.98
CA GLY A 30 -6.86 -28.72 -6.85
C GLY A 30 -6.26 -28.00 -5.64
N ILE A 31 -5.50 -28.65 -4.75
CA ILE A 31 -4.78 -27.94 -3.66
C ILE A 31 -3.46 -27.37 -4.17
N PHE A 32 -3.19 -26.10 -3.87
CA PHE A 32 -1.88 -25.50 -4.04
C PHE A 32 -1.71 -24.30 -3.12
N PHE A 33 -0.47 -23.94 -2.86
CA PHE A 33 -0.09 -22.79 -2.05
C PHE A 33 1.14 -22.14 -2.70
N LEU A 34 1.00 -20.94 -3.25
CA LEU A 34 2.03 -20.28 -4.03
C LEU A 34 2.86 -19.30 -3.18
N GLY A 35 3.34 -19.77 -2.03
CA GLY A 35 4.04 -18.93 -1.04
C GLY A 35 5.36 -18.35 -1.52
N GLU A 36 6.05 -19.03 -2.43
CA GLU A 36 7.35 -18.60 -2.96
C GLU A 36 7.21 -17.69 -4.19
N GLU A 37 6.05 -17.75 -4.85
CA GLU A 37 5.76 -17.05 -6.11
C GLU A 37 4.97 -15.77 -5.90
N THR A 38 4.20 -15.69 -4.79
CA THR A 38 3.36 -14.53 -4.49
C THR A 38 3.98 -13.68 -3.40
N ARG A 39 3.71 -12.38 -3.46
CA ARG A 39 4.23 -11.38 -2.52
C ARG A 39 3.08 -10.51 -2.05
N PRO A 40 3.23 -9.84 -0.89
CA PRO A 40 2.22 -8.93 -0.42
C PRO A 40 1.82 -7.90 -1.47
N ALA A 41 0.53 -7.57 -1.54
CA ALA A 41 -0.03 -6.68 -2.53
C ALA A 41 -0.94 -5.64 -1.87
N GLN A 42 -1.09 -4.51 -2.54
CA GLN A 42 -1.97 -3.42 -2.11
C GLN A 42 -3.38 -3.64 -2.66
N VAL A 43 -4.40 -3.29 -1.87
CA VAL A 43 -5.80 -3.26 -2.30
C VAL A 43 -6.21 -1.80 -2.49
N PRO A 44 -6.47 -1.35 -3.74
CA PRO A 44 -6.80 0.05 -4.02
C PRO A 44 -8.25 0.39 -3.66
N TYR A 45 -8.49 1.63 -3.24
CA TYR A 45 -9.81 2.16 -2.84
C TYR A 45 -10.89 1.92 -3.91
N ARG A 46 -10.53 2.11 -5.19
CA ARG A 46 -11.46 1.90 -6.32
C ARG A 46 -12.05 0.50 -6.40
N CYS A 47 -11.46 -0.52 -5.77
CA CYS A 47 -12.03 -1.86 -5.72
C CYS A 47 -13.35 -1.92 -4.93
N LEU A 48 -13.57 -0.98 -4.00
CA LEU A 48 -14.80 -0.93 -3.20
C LEU A 48 -15.95 -0.20 -3.89
N LEU A 49 -15.69 0.44 -5.03
CA LEU A 49 -16.61 1.36 -5.69
C LEU A 49 -17.33 0.66 -6.88
N PRO A 50 -18.65 0.52 -6.83
CA PRO A 50 -19.44 0.11 -7.98
C PRO A 50 -19.35 1.12 -9.13
N LYS A 51 -19.56 0.67 -10.37
CA LYS A 51 -19.58 1.55 -11.55
C LYS A 51 -20.90 2.31 -11.74
N GLU A 52 -22.00 1.74 -11.26
CA GLU A 52 -23.36 2.22 -11.51
C GLU A 52 -23.95 3.01 -10.33
N LEU A 53 -23.32 2.93 -9.15
CA LEU A 53 -23.76 3.57 -7.91
C LEU A 53 -22.62 4.39 -7.35
N ASP A 54 -22.90 5.63 -7.00
CA ASP A 54 -21.92 6.57 -6.45
C ASP A 54 -21.92 6.63 -4.92
N ASN A 55 -22.95 6.10 -4.27
CA ASN A 55 -23.22 6.19 -2.83
C ASN A 55 -23.16 4.84 -2.08
N LEU A 56 -22.49 3.83 -2.65
CA LEU A 56 -22.38 2.49 -2.08
C LEU A 56 -20.91 2.05 -1.96
N PHE A 57 -20.57 1.47 -0.82
CA PHE A 57 -19.32 0.72 -0.62
C PHE A 57 -19.57 -0.77 -0.65
N VAL A 58 -18.68 -1.52 -1.31
CA VAL A 58 -18.70 -3.00 -1.32
C VAL A 58 -17.37 -3.52 -0.76
N PRO A 59 -17.23 -3.63 0.57
CA PRO A 59 -15.94 -3.95 1.21
C PRO A 59 -15.57 -5.44 1.18
N VAL A 60 -16.56 -6.32 1.00
CA VAL A 60 -16.37 -7.78 0.99
C VAL A 60 -16.38 -8.30 -0.44
N ALA A 61 -17.52 -8.23 -1.14
CA ALA A 61 -17.68 -8.60 -2.55
C ALA A 61 -17.06 -7.58 -3.53
N LEU A 62 -15.91 -7.03 -3.14
CA LEU A 62 -15.19 -5.98 -3.87
C LEU A 62 -14.73 -6.47 -5.25
N SER A 63 -14.48 -5.54 -6.15
CA SER A 63 -14.01 -5.84 -7.50
C SER A 63 -12.60 -6.44 -7.49
N ALA A 64 -12.48 -7.72 -7.80
CA ALA A 64 -11.21 -8.44 -7.93
C ALA A 64 -11.20 -9.34 -9.17
N SER A 65 -10.01 -9.70 -9.65
CA SER A 65 -9.88 -10.80 -10.61
C SER A 65 -10.12 -12.14 -9.91
N HIS A 66 -10.41 -13.19 -10.68
CA HIS A 66 -10.57 -14.55 -10.14
C HIS A 66 -9.38 -14.99 -9.28
N VAL A 67 -8.15 -14.70 -9.74
CA VAL A 67 -6.92 -15.03 -9.01
C VAL A 67 -6.72 -14.11 -7.80
N GLY A 68 -6.96 -12.79 -7.95
CA GLY A 68 -6.79 -11.82 -6.87
C GLY A 68 -7.75 -12.07 -5.70
N TRP A 69 -8.93 -12.62 -5.97
CA TRP A 69 -9.88 -13.04 -4.94
C TRP A 69 -9.29 -14.09 -4.00
N GLY A 70 -8.42 -14.98 -4.49
CA GLY A 70 -7.75 -15.99 -3.67
C GLY A 70 -6.97 -15.40 -2.49
N ALA A 71 -6.35 -14.24 -2.69
CA ALA A 71 -5.61 -13.53 -1.64
C ALA A 71 -6.51 -12.58 -0.81
N ILE A 72 -7.47 -11.91 -1.46
CA ILE A 72 -8.33 -10.88 -0.82
C ILE A 72 -9.40 -11.49 0.09
N ARG A 73 -9.85 -12.72 -0.15
CA ARG A 73 -10.99 -13.37 0.54
C ARG A 73 -10.78 -13.66 2.02
N LEU A 74 -9.67 -13.24 2.61
CA LEU A 74 -9.34 -13.54 3.99
C LEU A 74 -9.93 -12.49 4.93
N GLU A 75 -10.38 -12.97 6.09
CA GLU A 75 -10.94 -12.16 7.16
C GLU A 75 -10.06 -10.96 7.55
N PRO A 76 -8.73 -11.07 7.73
CA PRO A 76 -7.89 -9.91 8.02
C PRO A 76 -7.95 -8.82 6.93
N VAL A 77 -8.04 -9.21 5.66
CA VAL A 77 -8.15 -8.24 4.55
C VAL A 77 -9.53 -7.59 4.55
N TRP A 78 -10.60 -8.36 4.78
CA TRP A 78 -11.96 -7.83 4.91
C TRP A 78 -12.13 -6.89 6.11
N MET A 79 -11.44 -7.16 7.22
CA MET A 79 -11.40 -6.25 8.37
C MET A 79 -10.78 -4.91 7.97
N GLN A 80 -9.64 -4.92 7.25
CA GLN A 80 -9.00 -3.70 6.77
C GLN A 80 -9.86 -2.96 5.74
N THR A 81 -10.45 -3.64 4.75
CA THR A 81 -11.31 -2.97 3.76
C THR A 81 -12.59 -2.43 4.37
N GLY A 82 -13.16 -3.13 5.36
CA GLY A 82 -14.31 -2.66 6.14
C GLY A 82 -14.00 -1.43 6.98
N GLU A 83 -12.88 -1.43 7.70
CA GLU A 83 -12.40 -0.26 8.46
C GLU A 83 -12.15 0.94 7.53
N SER A 84 -11.46 0.72 6.42
CA SER A 84 -11.18 1.76 5.42
C SER A 84 -12.45 2.30 4.77
N ALA A 85 -13.46 1.47 4.50
CA ALA A 85 -14.77 1.91 4.04
C ALA A 85 -15.49 2.78 5.09
N GLY A 86 -15.36 2.45 6.38
CA GLY A 86 -15.90 3.26 7.48
C GLY A 86 -15.28 4.67 7.53
N PHE A 87 -13.95 4.76 7.45
CA PHE A 87 -13.26 6.06 7.35
C PHE A 87 -13.68 6.83 6.10
N ALA A 88 -13.78 6.16 4.95
CA ALA A 88 -14.21 6.77 3.69
C ALA A 88 -15.64 7.32 3.78
N ALA A 89 -16.57 6.57 4.37
CA ALA A 89 -17.95 7.02 4.57
C ALA A 89 -18.01 8.27 5.47
N ALA A 90 -17.28 8.29 6.58
CA ALA A 90 -17.23 9.45 7.47
C ALA A 90 -16.64 10.68 6.76
N LEU A 91 -15.58 10.52 5.97
CA LEU A 91 -14.99 11.60 5.17
C LEU A 91 -15.93 12.08 4.07
N ALA A 92 -16.62 11.18 3.37
CA ALA A 92 -17.58 11.52 2.33
C ALA A 92 -18.71 12.40 2.87
N VAL A 93 -19.30 12.02 4.02
CA VAL A 93 -20.31 12.82 4.71
C VAL A 93 -19.76 14.18 5.13
N LYS A 94 -18.56 14.21 5.75
CA LYS A 94 -17.94 15.46 6.22
C LYS A 94 -17.62 16.43 5.08
N SER A 95 -17.18 15.91 3.94
CA SER A 95 -16.84 16.69 2.75
C SER A 95 -18.03 16.93 1.82
N GLN A 96 -19.24 16.50 2.20
CA GLN A 96 -20.46 16.58 1.39
C GLN A 96 -20.26 16.05 -0.05
N THR A 97 -19.54 14.95 -0.17
CA THR A 97 -19.22 14.29 -1.44
C THR A 97 -19.71 12.83 -1.42
N THR A 98 -19.71 12.19 -2.58
CA THR A 98 -20.05 10.77 -2.70
C THR A 98 -18.80 9.90 -2.54
N PRO A 99 -18.93 8.62 -2.12
CA PRO A 99 -17.86 7.63 -2.16
C PRO A 99 -16.98 7.67 -3.42
N THR A 100 -17.57 7.78 -4.60
CA THR A 100 -16.85 7.82 -5.89
C THR A 100 -16.14 9.15 -6.16
N SER A 101 -16.62 10.24 -5.57
CA SER A 101 -16.05 11.59 -5.72
C SER A 101 -15.17 11.99 -4.53
N LEU A 102 -14.97 11.10 -3.55
CA LEU A 102 -14.08 11.33 -2.43
C LEU A 102 -12.62 11.31 -2.91
N ASP A 103 -11.83 12.30 -2.50
CA ASP A 103 -10.40 12.33 -2.74
C ASP A 103 -9.70 11.10 -2.09
N PRO A 104 -9.14 10.18 -2.87
CA PRO A 104 -8.46 9.01 -2.32
C PRO A 104 -7.21 9.37 -1.52
N ASP A 105 -6.55 10.50 -1.80
CA ASP A 105 -5.36 10.92 -1.06
C ASP A 105 -5.74 11.44 0.34
N LEU A 106 -6.88 12.11 0.48
CA LEU A 106 -7.46 12.47 1.79
C LEU A 106 -7.75 11.22 2.64
N LEU A 107 -8.35 10.19 2.03
CA LEU A 107 -8.60 8.91 2.70
C LEU A 107 -7.28 8.26 3.11
N LEU A 108 -6.34 8.09 2.18
CA LEU A 108 -5.03 7.51 2.45
C LEU A 108 -4.30 8.21 3.60
N LYS A 109 -4.28 9.56 3.59
CA LYS A 109 -3.69 10.36 4.68
C LYS A 109 -4.37 10.10 6.03
N THR A 110 -5.67 9.87 6.03
CA THR A 110 -6.44 9.54 7.23
C THR A 110 -6.10 8.14 7.74
N LEU A 111 -6.03 7.16 6.85
CA LEU A 111 -5.71 5.76 7.18
C LEU A 111 -4.33 5.63 7.82
N VAL A 112 -3.29 6.21 7.21
CA VAL A 112 -1.92 6.09 7.73
C VAL A 112 -1.74 6.79 9.08
N LYS A 113 -2.49 7.87 9.36
CA LYS A 113 -2.52 8.52 10.68
C LYS A 113 -3.13 7.63 11.74
N ASN A 114 -4.15 6.86 11.37
CA ASN A 114 -4.83 5.90 12.24
C ASN A 114 -4.13 4.53 12.26
N ARG A 115 -2.90 4.43 11.73
CA ARG A 115 -2.09 3.19 11.72
C ARG A 115 -2.70 2.02 10.95
N VAL A 116 -3.58 2.30 9.99
CA VAL A 116 -4.00 1.29 9.01
C VAL A 116 -2.82 1.02 8.06
N MET A 117 -2.52 -0.26 7.87
CA MET A 117 -1.42 -0.71 7.01
C MET A 117 -1.88 -0.70 5.54
N VAL A 118 -1.29 0.18 4.75
CA VAL A 118 -1.62 0.39 3.32
C VAL A 118 -0.44 0.08 2.40
N SER A 119 0.75 -0.11 2.97
CA SER A 119 1.96 -0.58 2.30
C SER A 119 2.64 -1.63 3.18
N PHE A 120 3.06 -2.73 2.57
CA PHE A 120 3.78 -3.77 3.30
C PHE A 120 5.28 -3.46 3.37
N PHE A 121 5.87 -3.62 4.55
CA PHE A 121 7.32 -3.59 4.75
C PHE A 121 7.71 -4.66 5.77
N ASN A 122 8.83 -5.35 5.52
CA ASN A 122 9.39 -6.38 6.41
C ASN A 122 9.91 -5.79 7.73
N ASP A 123 10.29 -4.51 7.73
CA ASP A 123 11.06 -3.84 8.77
C ASP A 123 10.33 -2.66 9.42
N VAL A 124 9.01 -2.58 9.26
CA VAL A 124 8.16 -1.56 9.88
C VAL A 124 7.13 -2.22 10.78
N ASP A 125 7.30 -2.09 12.09
CA ASP A 125 6.32 -2.51 13.08
C ASP A 125 5.23 -1.44 13.23
N MET A 126 4.01 -1.75 12.75
CA MET A 126 2.87 -0.84 12.82
C MET A 126 2.41 -0.52 14.25
N THR A 127 2.77 -1.36 15.23
CA THR A 127 2.42 -1.18 16.64
C THR A 127 3.39 -0.27 17.39
N ALA A 128 4.58 -0.04 16.84
CA ALA A 128 5.60 0.79 17.47
C ALA A 128 5.17 2.27 17.56
N ALA A 129 5.57 2.94 18.64
CA ALA A 129 5.34 4.37 18.86
C ALA A 129 6.32 5.26 18.03
N ASP A 130 6.55 4.90 16.76
CA ASP A 130 7.43 5.63 15.85
C ASP A 130 6.64 6.64 15.00
N PRO A 131 6.93 7.96 15.08
CA PRO A 131 6.23 8.98 14.29
C PRO A 131 6.51 8.90 12.79
N ARG A 132 7.50 8.13 12.34
CA ARG A 132 7.90 7.96 10.94
C ARG A 132 7.00 6.96 10.19
N ILE A 133 6.24 6.12 10.91
CA ILE A 133 5.40 5.06 10.34
C ILE A 133 4.35 5.60 9.34
N PRO A 134 3.56 6.65 9.65
CA PRO A 134 2.61 7.20 8.69
C PRO A 134 3.28 7.68 7.40
N ALA A 135 4.48 8.26 7.51
CA ALA A 135 5.25 8.70 6.35
C ALA A 135 5.70 7.51 5.49
N ALA A 136 6.24 6.46 6.11
CA ALA A 136 6.66 5.25 5.41
C ALA A 136 5.47 4.60 4.68
N GLN A 137 4.34 4.45 5.37
CA GLN A 137 3.12 3.88 4.80
C GLN A 137 2.59 4.68 3.61
N TYR A 138 2.52 6.02 3.73
CA TYR A 138 2.08 6.90 2.66
C TYR A 138 3.02 6.85 1.46
N PHE A 139 4.33 7.08 1.65
CA PHE A 139 5.29 7.10 0.55
C PHE A 139 5.51 5.72 -0.10
N GLY A 140 5.16 4.64 0.62
CA GLY A 140 5.07 3.29 0.07
C GLY A 140 4.05 3.15 -1.07
N THR A 141 2.97 3.94 -1.07
CA THR A 141 1.99 3.96 -2.18
C THR A 141 2.44 4.82 -3.36
N LYS A 142 3.45 5.68 -3.14
CA LYS A 142 3.93 6.68 -4.11
C LYS A 142 5.24 6.27 -4.80
N GLY A 143 5.76 5.07 -4.54
CA GLY A 143 6.93 4.53 -5.23
C GLY A 143 8.28 5.06 -4.74
N PHE A 144 8.38 5.46 -3.46
CA PHE A 144 9.63 5.95 -2.88
C PHE A 144 10.62 4.84 -2.49
N PHE A 145 10.19 3.57 -2.50
CA PHE A 145 10.99 2.44 -2.05
C PHE A 145 11.22 1.45 -3.19
N ALA A 146 12.42 0.89 -3.25
CA ALA A 146 12.79 -0.09 -4.28
C ALA A 146 12.29 -1.51 -3.97
N ASP A 147 12.05 -1.83 -2.70
CA ASP A 147 11.67 -3.15 -2.21
C ASP A 147 10.86 -3.06 -0.91
N TYR A 148 10.53 -4.21 -0.32
CA TYR A 148 9.75 -4.32 0.91
C TYR A 148 10.52 -3.98 2.20
N ASN A 149 11.69 -3.37 2.14
CA ASN A 149 12.40 -2.88 3.32
C ASN A 149 12.48 -1.35 3.26
N ALA A 150 11.78 -0.68 4.16
CA ALA A 150 11.76 0.78 4.22
C ALA A 150 13.12 1.34 4.65
N ARG A 151 13.84 0.58 5.49
CA ARG A 151 15.16 0.88 6.04
C ARG A 151 15.18 2.24 6.73
N LEU A 152 14.19 2.51 7.60
CA LEU A 152 13.96 3.84 8.16
C LEU A 152 15.16 4.39 8.95
N ASP A 153 15.92 3.52 9.61
CA ASP A 153 17.12 3.91 10.37
C ASP A 153 18.41 3.91 9.55
N ALA A 154 18.39 3.46 8.30
CA ALA A 154 19.57 3.49 7.45
C ALA A 154 19.93 4.94 7.04
N PRO A 155 21.22 5.24 6.84
CA PRO A 155 21.67 6.55 6.37
C PRO A 155 21.06 6.90 5.01
N LEU A 156 20.62 8.15 4.85
CA LEU A 156 20.17 8.68 3.57
C LEU A 156 21.39 9.12 2.73
N THR A 157 21.45 8.64 1.49
CA THR A 157 22.47 9.06 0.51
C THR A 157 21.98 10.25 -0.31
N GLU A 158 22.91 11.05 -0.84
CA GLU A 158 22.60 12.20 -1.67
C GLU A 158 21.82 11.82 -2.94
N GLY A 159 22.16 10.67 -3.56
CA GLY A 159 21.46 10.17 -4.74
C GLY A 159 19.98 9.88 -4.46
N VAL A 160 19.68 9.21 -3.35
CA VAL A 160 18.29 8.92 -2.94
C VAL A 160 17.57 10.19 -2.51
N ARG A 161 18.23 11.08 -1.76
CA ARG A 161 17.65 12.37 -1.34
C ARG A 161 17.21 13.20 -2.54
N ALA A 162 18.08 13.36 -3.53
CA ALA A 162 17.82 14.14 -4.74
C ALA A 162 16.64 13.55 -5.53
N LEU A 163 16.63 12.22 -5.72
CA LEU A 163 15.51 11.54 -6.40
C LEU A 163 14.21 11.73 -5.62
N TRP A 164 14.19 11.50 -4.31
CA TRP A 164 12.99 11.70 -3.50
C TRP A 164 12.51 13.15 -3.53
N GLN A 165 13.40 14.13 -3.64
CA GLN A 165 13.04 15.54 -3.83
C GLN A 165 12.32 15.78 -5.16
N GLU A 166 12.85 15.24 -6.26
CA GLU A 166 12.24 15.33 -7.58
C GLU A 166 10.87 14.66 -7.61
N VAL A 167 10.79 13.42 -7.10
CA VAL A 167 9.56 12.64 -6.99
C VAL A 167 8.52 13.37 -6.13
N PHE A 168 8.95 13.98 -5.02
CA PHE A 168 8.07 14.76 -4.16
C PHE A 168 7.52 16.01 -4.87
N ALA A 169 8.32 16.67 -5.71
CA ALA A 169 7.84 17.79 -6.52
C ALA A 169 6.78 17.33 -7.53
N GLN A 170 6.99 16.20 -8.21
CA GLN A 170 5.99 15.61 -9.12
C GLN A 170 4.70 15.23 -8.40
N LEU A 171 4.80 14.64 -7.19
CA LEU A 171 3.66 14.34 -6.35
C LEU A 171 2.82 15.60 -6.06
N ARG A 172 3.46 16.71 -5.67
CA ARG A 172 2.77 17.96 -5.39
C ARG A 172 2.11 18.60 -6.63
N GLN A 173 2.63 18.31 -7.81
CA GLN A 173 2.08 18.78 -9.09
C GLN A 173 1.00 17.85 -9.64
N GLY A 174 0.77 16.68 -9.03
CA GLY A 174 -0.18 15.68 -9.52
C GLY A 174 0.28 14.94 -10.78
N THR A 175 1.56 15.04 -11.16
CA THR A 175 2.14 14.44 -12.38
C THR A 175 2.85 13.11 -12.12
N LEU A 176 2.83 12.64 -10.88
CA LEU A 176 3.53 11.44 -10.42
C LEU A 176 2.97 10.17 -11.09
N ASP A 177 3.87 9.35 -11.64
CA ASP A 177 3.59 7.97 -12.05
C ASP A 177 4.41 6.99 -11.18
N PRO A 178 3.84 6.48 -10.07
CA PRO A 178 4.56 5.61 -9.15
C PRO A 178 5.17 4.38 -9.84
N ALA A 179 4.48 3.80 -10.82
CA ALA A 179 4.91 2.55 -11.45
C ALA A 179 6.26 2.69 -12.19
N LYS A 180 6.58 3.88 -12.70
CA LYS A 180 7.83 4.15 -13.41
C LYS A 180 9.00 4.46 -12.47
N LEU A 181 8.73 4.74 -11.19
CA LEU A 181 9.75 5.22 -10.26
C LEU A 181 10.52 4.14 -9.53
N VAL A 182 9.95 2.94 -9.38
CA VAL A 182 10.61 1.83 -8.65
C VAL A 182 11.99 1.53 -9.22
N VAL A 183 12.11 1.53 -10.56
CA VAL A 183 13.38 1.29 -11.26
C VAL A 183 14.39 2.41 -10.98
N ALA A 184 13.94 3.67 -10.98
CA ALA A 184 14.80 4.82 -10.69
C ALA A 184 15.28 4.82 -9.24
N VAL A 185 14.40 4.49 -8.28
CA VAL A 185 14.73 4.37 -6.86
C VAL A 185 15.72 3.22 -6.64
N HIS A 186 15.47 2.05 -7.24
CA HIS A 186 16.40 0.93 -7.16
C HIS A 186 17.79 1.30 -7.69
N ALA A 187 17.86 1.95 -8.84
CA ALA A 187 19.12 2.43 -9.41
C ALA A 187 19.81 3.48 -8.52
N ALA A 188 19.06 4.38 -7.88
CA ALA A 188 19.61 5.38 -6.96
C ALA A 188 20.13 4.75 -5.66
N GLU A 189 19.45 3.72 -5.13
CA GLU A 189 19.88 3.01 -3.93
C GLU A 189 21.12 2.14 -4.18
N ALA A 190 21.27 1.57 -5.38
CA ALA A 190 22.44 0.78 -5.76
C ALA A 190 23.69 1.62 -6.03
N LYS A 191 23.54 2.91 -6.35
CA LYS A 191 24.68 3.81 -6.62
C LYS A 191 25.40 4.16 -5.32
N ASN A 192 26.72 4.05 -5.34
CA ASN A 192 27.55 4.56 -4.25
C ASN A 192 27.51 6.10 -4.27
N SER A 193 26.91 6.71 -3.25
CA SER A 193 26.73 8.17 -3.13
C SER A 193 27.05 8.61 -1.71
N PRO A 194 27.55 9.85 -1.51
CA PRO A 194 27.82 10.38 -0.18
C PRO A 194 26.59 10.35 0.73
N ARG A 195 26.81 10.23 2.04
CA ARG A 195 25.75 10.28 3.06
C ARG A 195 25.43 11.73 3.40
N THR A 196 24.16 12.03 3.58
CA THR A 196 23.61 13.37 3.88
C THR A 196 23.70 13.75 5.37
N GLY A 197 24.04 12.79 6.24
CA GLY A 197 24.00 12.94 7.71
C GLY A 197 22.63 12.66 8.33
N ALA A 198 21.55 12.58 7.53
CA ALA A 198 20.22 12.22 7.99
C ALA A 198 19.92 10.72 7.85
N ARG A 199 18.92 10.21 8.59
CA ARG A 199 18.33 8.89 8.34
C ARG A 199 17.19 9.01 7.33
N ARG A 200 16.92 7.91 6.63
CA ARG A 200 15.83 7.83 5.63
C ARG A 200 14.47 8.20 6.23
N GLY A 201 14.12 7.62 7.37
CA GLY A 201 12.83 7.83 8.02
C GLY A 201 12.63 9.26 8.51
N ASP A 202 13.67 9.92 8.99
CA ASP A 202 13.60 11.31 9.46
C ASP A 202 13.30 12.27 8.30
N TYR A 203 13.93 12.02 7.15
CA TYR A 203 13.69 12.80 5.95
C TYR A 203 12.29 12.58 5.37
N LEU A 204 11.82 11.33 5.32
CA LEU A 204 10.43 11.03 4.92
C LEU A 204 9.43 11.69 5.87
N LEU A 205 9.69 11.70 7.18
CA LEU A 205 8.86 12.39 8.15
C LEU A 205 8.81 13.91 7.91
N GLN A 206 9.92 14.52 7.49
CA GLN A 206 9.93 15.94 7.09
C GLN A 206 9.04 16.19 5.87
N LEU A 207 9.14 15.35 4.82
CA LEU A 207 8.28 15.46 3.63
C LEU A 207 6.81 15.24 3.98
N TRP A 208 6.52 14.28 4.85
CA TRP A 208 5.17 14.00 5.34
C TRP A 208 4.55 15.23 6.02
N LYS A 209 5.30 15.90 6.90
CA LYS A 209 4.82 17.12 7.57
C LYS A 209 4.45 18.23 6.58
N GLN A 210 5.15 18.34 5.45
CA GLN A 210 4.87 19.34 4.42
C GLN A 210 3.55 19.08 3.68
N ILE A 211 3.15 17.82 3.47
CA ILE A 211 1.88 17.48 2.79
C ILE A 211 0.67 17.43 3.72
N GLN A 212 0.90 17.57 5.03
CA GLN A 212 -0.14 17.69 6.04
C GLN A 212 -0.59 19.13 6.26
N GLN A 213 0.19 20.10 5.80
CA GLN A 213 -0.18 21.51 5.85
C GLN A 213 -1.12 21.81 4.68
N PRO A 214 -2.25 22.53 4.94
CA PRO A 214 -3.21 22.90 3.91
C PRO A 214 -2.60 23.81 2.84
#